data_AF-A0A6A5VCQ2-F1
#
_entry.id   AF-A0A6A5VCQ2-F1
#
_cell.length_a   1.000
_cell.length_b   1.000
_cell.length_c   1.000
_cell.angle_alpha   90.00
_cell.angle_beta   90.00
_cell.angle_gamma   90.00
#
_symmetry.space_group_name_H-M   'P 1'
#
loop_
_entity.id
_entity.type
_entity.pdbx_description
1 polymer ?
#
loop_
_entity_poly.entity_id
_entity_poly.type
_entity_poly.pdbx_seq_one_letter_code
_entity_poly.pdbx_strand_id
1 'polypeptide(L)'
;MTVQNYRAQLDEHKEAAIEHRSNSSAEKLRSAGITDPVAATLFLSTHQIVRENALAADYLFLAACVNRKDISIDLLEAASPQAREDAIKVLDRYALVTRRPAKSALDVHQLVHQALRKRLQAQGQFQQWTQRTITQLLQVFPSNEHNNRSK
;
A
#
# COMPACT_ATOMS: atom_id res chain seq x y z
N MET A 1 -12.60 -21.94 -39.00
CA MET A 1 -11.42 -21.23 -38.45
C MET A 1 -10.19 -22.10 -38.65
N THR A 2 -9.19 -21.64 -39.39
CA THR A 2 -7.88 -22.29 -39.54
C THR A 2 -6.90 -21.76 -38.50
N VAL A 3 -5.92 -22.57 -38.10
CA VAL A 3 -4.90 -22.22 -37.09
C VAL A 3 -4.15 -20.93 -37.45
N GLN A 4 -4.02 -20.61 -38.74
CA GLN A 4 -3.41 -19.38 -39.23
C GLN A 4 -4.24 -18.13 -38.92
N ASN A 5 -5.57 -18.18 -39.06
CA ASN A 5 -6.45 -17.06 -38.70
C ASN A 5 -6.43 -16.81 -37.19
N TYR A 6 -6.36 -17.87 -36.38
CA TYR A 6 -6.24 -17.74 -34.94
C TYR A 6 -4.92 -17.08 -34.53
N ARG A 7 -3.81 -17.45 -35.18
CA ARG A 7 -2.49 -16.82 -34.94
C ARG A 7 -2.47 -15.35 -35.33
N ALA A 8 -3.02 -15.01 -36.50
CA ALA A 8 -3.10 -13.62 -36.95
C ALA A 8 -3.92 -12.74 -35.98
N GLN A 9 -5.08 -13.23 -35.53
CA GLN A 9 -5.87 -12.55 -34.50
C GLN A 9 -5.14 -12.42 -33.17
N LEU A 10 -4.39 -13.46 -32.76
CA LEU A 10 -3.64 -13.44 -31.51
C LEU A 10 -2.49 -12.43 -31.56
N ASP A 11 -1.82 -12.28 -32.70
CA ASP A 11 -0.72 -11.33 -32.86
C ASP A 11 -1.24 -9.88 -33.01
N GLU A 12 -2.37 -9.66 -33.68
CA GLU A 12 -3.07 -8.36 -33.71
C GLU A 12 -3.51 -7.91 -32.30
N HIS A 13 -4.03 -8.84 -31.49
CA HIS A 13 -4.38 -8.57 -30.10
C HIS A 13 -3.15 -8.31 -29.20
N LYS A 14 -2.00 -8.95 -29.48
CA LYS A 14 -0.75 -8.67 -28.76
C LYS A 14 -0.22 -7.29 -29.10
N GLU A 15 -0.22 -6.89 -30.37
CA GLU A 15 0.26 -5.58 -30.80
C GLU A 15 -0.62 -4.46 -30.25
N ALA A 16 -1.95 -4.61 -30.30
CA ALA A 16 -2.87 -3.66 -29.69
C ALA A 16 -2.69 -3.55 -28.15
N ALA A 17 -2.41 -4.67 -27.46
CA ALA A 17 -2.12 -4.67 -26.03
C ALA A 17 -0.76 -4.02 -25.68
N ILE A 18 0.20 -4.03 -26.62
CA ILE A 18 1.52 -3.40 -26.47
C ILE A 18 1.40 -1.88 -26.71
N GLU A 19 0.65 -1.44 -27.73
CA GLU A 19 0.43 -0.01 -28.01
C GLU A 19 -0.37 0.69 -26.89
N HIS A 20 -1.40 0.04 -26.34
CA HIS A 20 -2.10 0.55 -25.15
C HIS A 20 -1.25 0.55 -23.86
N ARG A 21 -0.09 -0.11 -23.89
CA ARG A 21 0.91 -0.17 -22.80
C ARG A 21 2.10 0.78 -23.02
N SER A 22 2.11 1.66 -24.03
CA SER A 22 3.23 2.62 -24.19
C SER A 22 3.27 3.76 -23.15
N ASN A 23 2.50 3.64 -22.06
CA ASN A 23 2.71 4.39 -20.81
C ASN A 23 2.87 3.44 -19.60
N SER A 24 3.37 2.22 -19.85
CA SER A 24 3.19 1.06 -18.97
C SER A 24 3.95 1.17 -17.66
N SER A 25 3.27 0.67 -16.63
CA SER A 25 3.83 0.09 -15.43
C SER A 25 5.24 -0.48 -15.59
N ALA A 26 5.54 -1.21 -16.66
CA ALA A 26 6.84 -1.84 -16.87
C ALA A 26 7.98 -0.83 -17.07
N GLU A 27 7.72 0.32 -17.70
CA GLU A 27 8.71 1.37 -17.93
C GLU A 27 9.00 2.15 -16.64
N LYS A 28 7.96 2.41 -15.83
CA LYS A 28 8.06 3.00 -14.49
C LYS A 28 8.74 2.07 -13.48
N LEU A 29 8.59 0.75 -13.65
CA LEU A 29 9.27 -0.27 -12.85
C LEU A 29 10.75 -0.41 -13.24
N ARG A 30 11.08 -0.32 -14.54
CA ARG A 30 12.46 -0.31 -15.04
C ARG A 30 13.23 0.93 -14.60
N SER A 31 12.63 2.12 -14.66
CA SER A 31 13.26 3.35 -14.15
C SER A 31 13.44 3.34 -12.63
N ALA A 32 12.58 2.62 -11.91
CA ALA A 32 12.72 2.37 -10.47
C ALA A 32 13.67 1.21 -10.11
N GLY A 33 14.28 0.54 -11.09
CA GLY A 33 15.20 -0.58 -10.86
C GLY A 33 14.54 -1.84 -10.27
N ILE A 34 13.22 -1.98 -10.43
CA ILE A 34 12.44 -3.08 -9.84
C ILE A 34 12.44 -4.28 -10.80
N THR A 35 13.25 -5.30 -10.48
CA THR A 35 13.30 -6.58 -11.20
C THR A 35 12.47 -7.68 -10.54
N ASP A 36 12.08 -7.47 -9.29
CA ASP A 36 11.29 -8.43 -8.50
C ASP A 36 9.79 -8.31 -8.83
N PRO A 37 9.13 -9.39 -9.29
CA PRO A 37 7.70 -9.36 -9.64
C PRO A 37 6.79 -9.04 -8.45
N VAL A 38 7.22 -9.34 -7.22
CA VAL A 38 6.47 -8.99 -6.01
C VAL A 38 6.52 -7.48 -5.78
N ALA A 39 7.72 -6.88 -5.81
CA ALA A 39 7.90 -5.43 -5.74
C ALA A 39 7.17 -4.70 -6.88
N ALA A 40 7.13 -5.28 -8.08
CA ALA A 40 6.39 -4.73 -9.21
C ALA A 40 4.87 -4.69 -8.98
N THR A 41 4.31 -5.82 -8.56
CA THR A 41 2.89 -5.92 -8.21
C THR A 41 2.54 -4.94 -7.09
N LEU A 42 3.37 -4.88 -6.05
CA LEU A 42 3.16 -3.98 -4.92
C LEU A 42 3.24 -2.50 -5.32
N PHE A 43 4.18 -2.13 -6.19
CA PHE A 43 4.28 -0.77 -6.72
C PHE A 43 2.98 -0.39 -7.43
N LEU A 44 2.41 -1.31 -8.21
CA LEU A 44 1.15 -1.09 -8.92
C LEU A 44 -0.04 -0.99 -7.97
N SER A 45 -0.18 -1.92 -7.02
CA SER A 45 -1.25 -1.88 -6.02
C SER A 45 -1.21 -0.58 -5.22
N THR A 46 -0.02 -0.18 -4.74
CA THR A 46 0.14 1.06 -3.99
C THR A 46 -0.17 2.29 -4.86
N HIS A 47 0.24 2.29 -6.12
CA HIS A 47 -0.08 3.39 -7.06
C HIS A 47 -1.58 3.49 -7.33
N GLN A 48 -2.28 2.37 -7.42
CA GLN A 48 -3.72 2.34 -7.60
C GLN A 48 -4.45 2.85 -6.35
N ILE A 49 -4.03 2.42 -5.16
CA ILE A 49 -4.61 2.88 -3.88
C ILE A 49 -4.48 4.40 -3.73
N VAL A 50 -3.30 4.97 -4.03
CA VAL A 50 -3.08 6.44 -3.99
C VAL A 50 -4.09 7.20 -4.87
N ARG A 51 -4.51 6.62 -6.00
CA ARG A 51 -5.49 7.23 -6.91
C ARG A 51 -6.94 6.99 -6.47
N GLU A 52 -7.22 5.83 -5.87
CA GLU A 52 -8.57 5.40 -5.49
C GLU A 52 -9.00 5.98 -4.14
N ASN A 53 -8.13 5.95 -3.14
CA ASN A 53 -8.46 6.35 -1.78
C ASN A 53 -7.22 6.90 -1.06
N ALA A 54 -7.18 8.23 -0.95
CA ALA A 54 -6.07 8.95 -0.30
C ALA A 54 -5.90 8.53 1.18
N LEU A 55 -6.99 8.27 1.90
CA LEU A 55 -6.94 7.87 3.30
C LEU A 55 -6.31 6.48 3.48
N ALA A 56 -6.64 5.54 2.60
CA ALA A 56 -6.02 4.22 2.58
C ALA A 56 -4.52 4.31 2.27
N ALA A 57 -4.11 5.19 1.36
CA ALA A 57 -2.70 5.44 1.08
C ALA A 57 -1.97 6.03 2.30
N ASP A 58 -2.57 7.01 2.97
CA ASP A 58 -2.05 7.59 4.21
C ASP A 58 -1.80 6.50 5.28
N TYR A 59 -2.71 5.54 5.42
CA TYR A 59 -2.55 4.42 6.35
C TYR A 59 -1.37 3.51 5.99
N LEU A 60 -1.13 3.23 4.71
CA LEU A 60 0.05 2.44 4.29
C LEU A 60 1.36 3.18 4.60
N PHE A 61 1.40 4.49 4.36
CA PHE A 61 2.61 5.27 4.61
C PHE A 61 2.90 5.43 6.10
N LEU A 62 1.86 5.63 6.91
CA LEU A 62 1.95 5.57 8.37
C LEU A 62 2.44 4.19 8.84
N ALA A 63 1.85 3.11 8.31
CA ALA A 63 2.24 1.75 8.67
C ALA A 63 3.70 1.41 8.33
N ALA A 64 4.27 2.08 7.31
CA ALA A 64 5.69 1.96 6.98
C ALA A 64 6.61 2.56 8.06
N CYS A 65 6.12 3.51 8.87
CA CYS A 65 6.91 4.17 9.91
C CYS A 65 6.92 3.40 11.24
N VAL A 66 5.89 2.61 11.54
CA VAL A 66 5.79 1.80 12.77
C VAL A 66 6.24 0.34 12.57
N ASN A 67 6.18 -0.46 13.65
CA ASN A 67 6.35 -1.90 13.56
C ASN A 67 5.24 -2.50 12.68
N ARG A 68 5.59 -3.48 11.84
CA ARG A 68 4.66 -4.09 10.88
C ARG A 68 3.53 -4.90 11.50
N LYS A 69 3.54 -5.14 12.80
CA LYS A 69 2.55 -5.96 13.53
C LYS A 69 1.88 -5.14 14.61
N ASP A 70 0.63 -5.50 14.89
CA ASP A 70 -0.16 -4.95 15.99
C ASP A 70 -0.30 -3.41 15.91
N ILE A 71 -0.53 -2.90 14.70
CA ILE A 71 -0.78 -1.47 14.45
C ILE A 71 -2.20 -1.15 14.90
N SER A 72 -2.35 -0.39 16.00
CA SER A 72 -3.67 -0.03 16.53
C SER A 72 -4.51 0.75 15.49
N ILE A 73 -5.79 0.38 15.37
CA ILE A 73 -6.77 1.12 14.54
C ILE A 73 -7.00 2.53 15.08
N ASP A 74 -6.72 2.80 16.36
CA ASP A 74 -6.83 4.14 16.95
C ASP A 74 -5.76 5.09 16.40
N LEU A 75 -4.63 4.56 15.92
CA LEU A 75 -3.60 5.34 15.25
C LEU A 75 -4.04 5.80 13.84
N LEU A 76 -5.04 5.15 13.25
CA LEU A 76 -5.55 5.42 11.91
C LEU A 76 -6.60 6.53 11.96
N GLU A 77 -6.11 7.77 11.99
CA GLU A 77 -6.95 8.97 12.03
C GLU A 77 -7.92 9.02 10.83
N ALA A 78 -9.16 9.43 11.08
CA ALA A 78 -10.19 9.58 10.06
C ALA A 78 -11.22 10.62 10.49
N ALA A 79 -11.88 11.25 9.52
CA ALA A 79 -12.99 12.18 9.79
C ALA A 79 -14.20 11.49 10.44
N SER A 80 -14.37 10.18 10.24
CA SER A 80 -15.42 9.38 10.86
C SER A 80 -15.02 7.91 10.98
N PRO A 81 -15.65 7.13 11.87
CA PRO A 81 -15.44 5.68 11.95
C PRO A 81 -15.74 4.97 10.63
N GLN A 82 -16.76 5.43 9.90
CA GLN A 82 -17.12 4.87 8.59
C GLN A 82 -16.03 5.12 7.54
N ALA A 83 -15.47 6.33 7.49
CA ALA A 83 -14.38 6.65 6.56
C ALA A 83 -13.13 5.79 6.83
N ARG A 84 -12.83 5.53 8.11
CA ARG A 84 -11.76 4.62 8.52
C ARG A 84 -12.01 3.21 8.01
N GLU A 85 -13.20 2.69 8.27
CA GLU A 85 -13.59 1.34 7.86
C GLU A 85 -13.54 1.18 6.33
N ASP A 86 -13.99 2.17 5.57
CA ASP A 86 -13.95 2.14 4.10
C ASP A 86 -12.51 2.18 3.57
N ALA A 87 -11.63 2.97 4.19
CA ALA A 87 -10.21 2.97 3.86
C ALA A 87 -9.54 1.62 4.17
N ILE A 88 -9.85 1.00 5.31
CA ILE A 88 -9.32 -0.34 5.65
C ILE A 88 -9.85 -1.40 4.67
N LYS A 89 -11.13 -1.35 4.28
CA LYS A 89 -11.68 -2.26 3.25
C LYS A 89 -10.97 -2.14 1.90
N VAL A 90 -10.54 -0.93 1.53
CA VAL A 90 -9.70 -0.76 0.33
C VAL A 90 -8.37 -1.51 0.51
N LEU A 91 -7.71 -1.37 1.66
CA LEU A 91 -6.46 -2.07 1.92
C LEU A 91 -6.61 -3.61 1.94
N ASP A 92 -7.72 -4.11 2.48
CA ASP A 92 -8.05 -5.54 2.45
C ASP A 92 -8.24 -6.06 1.03
N ARG A 93 -8.88 -5.28 0.15
CA ARG A 93 -9.10 -5.65 -1.27
C ARG A 93 -7.79 -5.90 -2.01
N TYR A 94 -6.74 -5.15 -1.67
CA TYR A 94 -5.41 -5.33 -2.24
C TYR A 94 -4.54 -6.33 -1.45
N ALA A 95 -5.07 -6.95 -0.40
CA ALA A 95 -4.37 -7.90 0.47
C ALA A 95 -3.02 -7.38 1.02
N LEU A 96 -2.91 -6.06 1.22
CA LEU A 96 -1.69 -5.43 1.72
C LEU A 96 -1.58 -5.46 3.24
N VAL A 97 -2.72 -5.58 3.91
CA VAL A 97 -2.85 -5.61 5.36
C VAL A 97 -3.67 -6.82 5.79
N THR A 98 -3.52 -7.22 7.04
CA THR A 98 -4.34 -8.27 7.66
C THR A 98 -4.95 -7.71 8.93
N ARG A 99 -6.28 -7.77 9.04
CA ARG A 99 -6.98 -7.36 10.25
C ARG A 99 -6.79 -8.37 11.38
N ARG A 100 -6.69 -7.85 12.61
CA ARG A 100 -6.78 -8.60 13.86
C ARG A 100 -7.97 -8.10 14.66
N PRO A 101 -9.20 -8.59 14.38
CA PRO A 101 -10.42 -8.07 15.02
C PRO A 101 -10.38 -8.14 16.55
N ALA A 102 -9.84 -9.23 17.09
CA ALA A 102 -9.74 -9.43 18.54
C ALA A 102 -8.83 -8.43 19.27
N LYS A 103 -7.97 -7.71 18.54
CA LYS A 103 -6.98 -6.76 19.10
C LYS A 103 -7.16 -5.34 18.56
N SER A 104 -8.23 -5.07 17.81
CA SER A 104 -8.45 -3.78 17.13
C SER A 104 -7.19 -3.26 16.41
N ALA A 105 -6.51 -4.15 15.69
CA ALA A 105 -5.20 -3.87 15.10
C ALA A 105 -5.07 -4.40 13.67
N LEU A 106 -4.08 -3.86 12.94
CA LEU A 106 -3.66 -4.29 11.61
C LEU A 106 -2.22 -4.83 11.64
N ASP A 107 -1.97 -5.81 10.80
CA ASP A 107 -0.62 -6.21 10.40
C ASP A 107 -0.36 -5.85 8.94
N VAL A 108 0.89 -5.54 8.64
CA VAL A 108 1.42 -5.42 7.28
C VAL A 108 2.37 -6.58 7.02
N HIS A 109 2.24 -7.18 5.83
CA HIS A 109 3.16 -8.23 5.40
C HIS A 109 4.60 -7.69 5.32
N GLN A 110 5.60 -8.52 5.65
CA GLN A 110 7.00 -8.06 5.75
C GLN A 110 7.52 -7.44 4.45
N LEU A 111 7.23 -8.05 3.31
CA LEU A 111 7.63 -7.54 2.00
C LEU A 111 6.93 -6.20 1.67
N VAL A 112 5.65 -6.08 2.02
CA VAL A 112 4.87 -4.85 1.82
C VAL A 112 5.48 -3.71 2.63
N HIS A 113 5.74 -3.96 3.91
CA HIS A 113 6.36 -2.98 4.82
C HIS A 113 7.73 -2.50 4.32
N GLN A 114 8.60 -3.43 3.92
CA GLN A 114 9.94 -3.10 3.41
C GLN A 114 9.89 -2.26 2.13
N ALA A 115 9.01 -2.61 1.19
CA ALA A 115 8.91 -1.91 -0.07
C ALA A 115 8.25 -0.53 0.08
N LEU A 116 7.27 -0.37 0.98
CA LEU A 116 6.72 0.95 1.33
C LEU A 116 7.80 1.85 1.93
N ARG A 117 8.63 1.34 2.84
CA ARG A 117 9.78 2.09 3.39
C ARG A 117 10.75 2.53 2.30
N LYS A 118 11.20 1.59 1.45
CA LYS A 118 12.10 1.89 0.33
C LYS A 118 11.50 2.95 -0.59
N ARG A 119 10.21 2.86 -0.89
CA ARG A 119 9.49 3.86 -1.70
C ARG A 119 9.52 5.24 -1.05
N LEU A 120 9.14 5.36 0.21
CA LEU A 120 9.14 6.65 0.92
C LEU A 120 10.55 7.26 1.02
N GLN A 121 11.58 6.42 1.17
CA GLN A 121 12.97 6.86 1.16
C GLN A 121 13.39 7.38 -0.23
N ALA A 122 13.07 6.64 -1.30
CA ALA A 122 13.35 7.06 -2.67
C ALA A 122 12.62 8.36 -3.06
N GLN A 123 11.45 8.62 -2.45
CA GLN A 123 10.69 9.86 -2.65
C GLN A 123 11.12 11.01 -1.73
N GLY A 124 12.07 10.78 -0.80
CA GLY A 124 12.48 11.77 0.20
C GLY A 124 11.41 12.10 1.26
N GLN A 125 10.34 11.32 1.34
CA GLN A 125 9.18 11.57 2.20
C GLN A 125 9.23 10.79 3.53
N PHE A 126 10.19 9.88 3.69
CA PHE A 126 10.24 8.99 4.87
C PHE A 126 10.32 9.76 6.20
N GLN A 127 11.13 10.82 6.27
CA GLN A 127 11.27 11.64 7.49
C GLN A 127 9.96 12.38 7.83
N GLN A 128 9.30 12.96 6.83
CA GLN A 128 8.01 13.63 7.00
C GLN A 128 6.94 12.69 7.55
N TRP A 129 6.82 11.49 6.97
CA TRP A 129 5.87 10.47 7.43
C TRP A 129 6.21 9.96 8.82
N THR A 130 7.49 9.83 9.14
CA THR A 130 7.95 9.44 10.47
C THR A 130 7.52 10.49 11.50
N GLN A 131 7.74 11.77 11.23
CA GLN A 131 7.31 12.84 12.13
C GLN A 131 5.79 12.88 12.30
N ARG A 132 5.02 12.75 11.21
CA ARG A 132 3.55 12.69 11.27
C ARG A 132 3.07 11.51 12.14
N THR A 133 3.70 10.35 11.97
CA THR A 133 3.39 9.14 12.74
C THR A 133 3.71 9.33 14.22
N ILE A 134 4.85 9.96 14.56
CA ILE A 134 5.22 10.27 15.95
C ILE A 134 4.18 11.19 16.58
N THR A 135 3.76 12.26 15.89
CA THR A 135 2.72 13.17 16.38
C THR A 135 1.42 12.42 16.68
N GLN A 136 0.97 11.54 15.77
CA GLN A 136 -0.25 10.75 16.00
C GLN A 136 -0.10 9.77 17.16
N LEU A 137 1.06 9.12 17.30
CA LEU A 137 1.34 8.24 18.45
C LEU A 137 1.26 9.00 19.77
N LEU A 138 1.79 10.22 19.84
CA LEU A 138 1.72 11.05 21.05
C LEU A 138 0.30 11.53 21.36
N GLN A 139 -0.55 11.70 20.35
CA GLN A 139 -1.96 12.07 20.55
C GLN A 139 -2.79 10.89 21.07
N VAL A 140 -2.59 9.70 20.50
CA VAL A 140 -3.34 8.49 20.87
C VAL A 140 -2.85 7.90 22.20
N PHE A 141 -1.54 8.02 22.47
CA PHE A 141 -0.89 7.50 23.67
C PHE A 141 -0.17 8.62 24.44
N PRO A 142 -0.92 9.57 25.04
CA PRO A 142 -0.34 10.79 25.63
C PRO A 142 0.42 10.57 26.94
N SER A 143 0.19 9.46 27.64
CA SER A 143 0.85 9.16 28.90
C SER A 143 1.86 8.01 28.78
N ASN A 144 2.98 8.19 29.47
CA ASN A 144 4.10 7.24 29.59
C ASN A 144 3.70 5.98 30.37
N GLU A 145 2.49 5.94 30.93
CA GLU A 145 1.97 4.84 31.72
C GLU A 145 1.74 3.58 30.86
N HIS A 146 2.32 2.48 31.32
CA HIS A 146 2.34 1.20 30.62
C HIS A 146 0.94 0.59 30.40
N ASN A 147 -0.09 1.08 31.11
CA ASN A 147 -1.48 0.63 30.95
C ASN A 147 -2.06 0.91 29.56
N ASN A 148 -1.53 1.89 28.81
CA ASN A 148 -2.03 2.20 27.46
C ASN A 148 -1.44 1.30 26.37
N ARG A 149 -0.49 0.41 26.71
CA ARG A 149 0.20 -0.47 25.74
C ARG A 149 -0.39 -1.87 25.60
N SER A 150 -1.41 -2.20 26.40
CA SER A 150 -2.00 -3.54 26.49
C SER A 150 -3.46 -3.63 26.03
N LYS A 151 -3.96 -2.63 25.31
CA LYS A 151 -5.29 -2.71 24.68
C LYS A 151 -5.24 -3.53 23.40
#